data_AF-A0AAD3N7I7-F1
#
_entry.id   AF-A0AAD3N7I7-F1
#
_cell.length_a   1.000
_cell.length_b   1.000
_cell.length_c   1.000
_cell.angle_alpha   90.00
_cell.angle_beta   90.00
_cell.angle_gamma   90.00
#
_symmetry.space_group_name_H-M   'P 1'
#
loop_
_entity.id
_entity.type
_entity.pdbx_description
1 polymer ?
#
loop_
_entity_poly.entity_id
_entity_poly.type
_entity_poly.pdbx_seq_one_letter_code
_entity_poly.pdbx_strand_id
1 'polypeptide(L)'
;MKKMQEQGVSESGEVKLEKEEMGADSRAYPPVAWWNASPKTHKRQSFEVLIGHIKNKMNKQTFSERCTLCQDVLPFTDHKQAICKNGHMWLRCVLSYQACQTLTFRRCLLLDSIARLPKPEDPEWIKKILQAPCTLCDSPMI
;
A
#
# COMPACT_ATOMS: atom_id res chain seq x y z
N MET A 1 -3.85 51.96 -60.30
CA MET A 1 -5.04 52.39 -61.07
C MET A 1 -6.27 51.68 -60.51
N LYS A 2 -7.35 52.45 -60.30
CA LYS A 2 -8.76 52.09 -60.07
C LYS A 2 -9.19 51.40 -58.76
N LYS A 3 -9.80 52.25 -57.91
CA LYS A 3 -10.94 51.99 -57.01
C LYS A 3 -12.03 51.15 -57.69
N MET A 4 -12.72 50.31 -56.92
CA MET A 4 -14.19 50.27 -56.88
C MET A 4 -14.65 49.95 -55.45
N GLN A 5 -15.49 50.84 -54.91
CA GLN A 5 -16.37 50.62 -53.78
C GLN A 5 -17.51 49.69 -54.19
N GLU A 6 -18.12 48.98 -53.24
CA GLU A 6 -19.56 49.07 -53.02
C GLU A 6 -19.94 48.57 -51.62
N GLN A 7 -20.85 49.31 -51.00
CA GLN A 7 -21.42 49.12 -49.67
C GLN A 7 -22.70 48.28 -49.78
N GLY A 8 -23.08 47.56 -48.72
CA GLY A 8 -24.37 46.89 -48.69
C GLY A 8 -24.71 46.19 -47.37
N VAL A 9 -25.21 46.99 -46.42
CA VAL A 9 -26.33 46.71 -45.50
C VAL A 9 -26.24 45.54 -44.50
N SER A 10 -26.59 45.91 -43.27
CA SER A 10 -26.86 45.14 -42.05
C SER A 10 -27.82 43.97 -42.21
N GLU A 11 -27.66 42.91 -41.42
CA GLU A 11 -28.61 42.58 -40.35
C GLU A 11 -28.12 41.41 -39.47
N SER A 12 -28.50 41.53 -38.21
CA SER A 12 -28.48 40.56 -37.12
C SER A 12 -28.76 39.09 -37.48
N GLY A 13 -28.15 38.16 -36.75
CA GLY A 13 -28.72 36.82 -36.60
C GLY A 13 -27.73 35.73 -36.24
N GLU A 14 -27.68 35.39 -34.95
CA GLU A 14 -27.33 34.10 -34.34
C GLU A 14 -26.51 33.09 -35.16
N VAL A 15 -25.23 32.93 -34.77
CA VAL A 15 -24.41 31.77 -35.19
C VAL A 15 -24.87 30.53 -34.43
N LYS A 16 -25.54 29.63 -35.15
CA LYS A 16 -25.88 28.27 -34.73
C LYS A 16 -24.59 27.45 -34.63
N LEU A 17 -24.14 27.15 -33.40
CA LEU A 17 -23.03 26.23 -33.17
C LEU A 17 -23.48 24.79 -33.48
N GLU A 18 -23.01 24.27 -34.60
CA GLU A 18 -23.10 22.85 -34.93
C GLU A 18 -22.25 22.05 -33.92
N LYS A 19 -22.87 21.05 -33.29
CA LYS A 19 -22.17 20.08 -32.44
C LYS A 19 -21.51 19.06 -33.36
N GLU A 20 -20.19 19.13 -33.51
CA GLU A 20 -19.39 18.00 -33.98
C GLU A 20 -19.46 16.87 -32.93
N GLU A 21 -20.02 15.73 -33.32
CA GLU A 21 -19.91 14.48 -32.56
C GLU A 21 -18.50 13.89 -32.79
N MET A 22 -17.59 14.12 -31.83
CA MET A 22 -16.29 13.44 -31.81
C MET A 22 -16.45 12.04 -31.20
N GLY A 23 -16.14 11.02 -32.01
CA GLY A 23 -16.13 9.62 -31.63
C GLY A 23 -15.24 9.36 -30.40
N ALA A 24 -15.75 8.52 -29.50
CA ALA A 24 -15.06 8.15 -28.27
C ALA A 24 -13.86 7.24 -28.57
N ASP A 25 -12.65 7.79 -28.54
CA ASP A 25 -11.40 7.03 -28.43
C ASP A 25 -11.31 6.42 -27.02
N SER A 26 -11.24 5.08 -26.98
CA SER A 26 -11.18 4.26 -25.77
C SER A 26 -9.80 4.24 -25.09
N ARG A 27 -8.87 5.14 -25.46
CA ARG A 27 -7.52 5.24 -24.86
C ARG A 27 -7.18 6.58 -24.18
N ALA A 28 -8.16 7.43 -23.90
CA ALA A 28 -7.92 8.63 -23.08
C ALA A 28 -8.04 8.32 -21.58
N TYR A 29 -6.94 8.41 -20.84
CA TYR A 29 -6.97 8.53 -19.38
C TYR A 29 -7.82 9.75 -18.99
N PRO A 30 -8.71 9.64 -17.98
CA PRO A 30 -9.60 10.74 -17.63
C PRO A 30 -8.79 11.95 -17.14
N PRO A 31 -9.20 13.18 -17.49
CA PRO A 31 -8.54 14.40 -17.02
C PRO A 31 -8.50 14.47 -15.50
N VAL A 32 -7.39 14.97 -14.94
CA VAL A 32 -7.15 15.19 -13.50
C VAL A 32 -8.28 15.94 -12.76
N ALA A 33 -9.16 16.60 -13.49
CA ALA A 33 -10.34 17.30 -12.97
C ALA A 33 -11.44 16.38 -12.39
N TRP A 34 -11.44 15.08 -12.70
CA TRP A 34 -12.45 14.13 -12.17
C TRP A 34 -12.14 13.69 -10.73
N TRP A 35 -10.95 14.00 -10.19
CA TRP A 35 -10.57 13.67 -8.82
C TRP A 35 -11.23 14.59 -7.79
N ASN A 36 -11.69 15.76 -8.23
CA ASN A 36 -12.29 16.78 -7.35
C ASN A 36 -13.82 16.67 -7.26
N ALA A 37 -14.45 15.81 -8.04
CA ALA A 37 -15.87 15.49 -7.91
C ALA A 37 -16.04 14.31 -6.95
N SER A 38 -15.90 14.56 -5.64
CA SER A 38 -16.13 13.55 -4.60
C SER A 38 -17.64 13.28 -4.46
N PRO A 39 -18.15 12.06 -4.72
CA PRO A 39 -19.48 11.68 -4.25
C PRO A 39 -19.47 11.74 -2.71
N LYS A 40 -20.41 12.48 -2.13
CA LYS A 40 -20.54 12.60 -0.67
C LYS A 40 -21.01 11.28 -0.04
N THR A 41 -20.22 10.81 0.93
CA THR A 41 -20.64 10.35 2.27
C THR A 41 -21.44 9.05 2.44
N HIS A 42 -20.78 7.90 2.22
CA HIS A 42 -21.08 6.69 3.02
C HIS A 42 -19.85 5.76 3.13
N LYS A 43 -19.06 5.64 2.06
CA LYS A 43 -17.94 4.68 1.95
C LYS A 43 -16.66 5.07 2.70
N ARG A 44 -16.42 6.37 2.98
CA ARG A 44 -15.24 6.82 3.76
C ARG A 44 -15.40 6.54 5.26
N GLN A 45 -16.60 6.76 5.79
CA GLN A 45 -16.92 6.52 7.20
C GLN A 45 -16.78 5.04 7.57
N SER A 46 -17.15 4.11 6.68
CA SER A 46 -17.01 2.67 6.93
C SER A 46 -15.56 2.20 6.99
N PHE A 47 -14.66 2.78 6.19
CA PHE A 47 -13.24 2.43 6.21
C PHE A 47 -12.53 2.96 7.46
N GLU A 48 -12.83 4.18 7.89
CA GLU A 48 -12.29 4.75 9.13
C GLU A 48 -12.71 3.93 10.36
N VAL A 49 -13.98 3.53 10.43
CA VAL A 49 -14.50 2.64 11.48
C VAL A 49 -13.81 1.27 11.43
N LEU A 50 -13.59 0.70 10.24
CA LEU A 50 -12.86 -0.57 10.09
C LEU A 50 -11.41 -0.45 10.56
N ILE A 51 -10.68 0.60 10.17
CA ILE A 51 -9.33 0.87 10.67
C ILE A 51 -9.35 1.03 12.19
N GLY A 52 -10.32 1.75 12.74
CA GLY A 52 -10.50 1.90 14.19
C GLY A 52 -10.69 0.55 14.88
N HIS A 53 -11.54 -0.33 14.34
CA HIS A 53 -11.74 -1.68 14.85
C HIS A 53 -10.48 -2.55 14.77
N ILE A 54 -9.74 -2.48 13.66
CA ILE A 54 -8.47 -3.21 13.49
C ILE A 54 -7.45 -2.72 14.52
N LYS A 55 -7.24 -1.41 14.64
CA LYS A 55 -6.34 -0.81 15.64
C LYS A 55 -6.71 -1.22 17.07
N ASN A 56 -7.99 -1.18 17.42
CA ASN A 56 -8.46 -1.59 18.75
C ASN A 56 -8.20 -3.09 19.00
N LYS A 57 -8.44 -3.95 18.01
CA LYS A 57 -8.14 -5.39 18.11
C LYS A 57 -6.64 -5.66 18.22
N MET A 58 -5.82 -4.96 17.44
CA MET A 58 -4.35 -5.06 17.51
C MET A 58 -3.82 -4.62 18.88
N ASN A 59 -4.32 -3.51 19.43
CA ASN A 59 -3.90 -3.01 20.75
C ASN A 59 -4.22 -3.98 21.89
N LYS A 60 -5.32 -4.74 21.77
CA LYS A 60 -5.71 -5.78 22.74
C LYS A 60 -4.88 -7.06 22.63
N GLN A 61 -4.20 -7.28 21.52
CA GLN A 61 -3.40 -8.49 21.23
C GLN A 61 -1.90 -8.27 21.46
N THR A 62 -1.53 -7.45 22.45
CA THR A 62 -0.14 -7.08 22.69
C THR A 62 0.60 -8.13 23.52
N PHE A 63 1.05 -9.19 22.85
CA PHE A 63 2.12 -10.02 23.39
C PHE A 63 3.43 -9.25 23.26
N SER A 64 3.96 -8.77 24.39
CA SER A 64 5.25 -8.09 24.41
C SER A 64 6.36 -9.08 24.06
N GLU A 65 6.91 -8.95 22.86
CA GLU A 65 8.12 -9.65 22.46
C GLU A 65 9.32 -9.14 23.29
N ARG A 66 10.19 -10.03 23.73
CA ARG A 66 11.35 -9.69 24.58
C ARG A 66 12.66 -10.08 23.92
N CYS A 67 13.69 -9.27 24.15
CA CYS A 67 15.05 -9.52 23.72
C CYS A 67 15.65 -10.68 24.52
N THR A 68 16.22 -11.69 23.87
CA THR A 68 16.83 -12.87 24.51
C THR A 68 18.06 -12.49 25.33
N LEU A 69 18.79 -11.45 24.93
CA LEU A 69 20.03 -11.01 25.59
C LEU A 69 19.80 -10.20 26.87
N CYS A 70 18.78 -9.34 26.89
CA CYS A 70 18.57 -8.38 28.00
C CYS A 70 17.15 -8.37 28.57
N GLN A 71 16.24 -9.18 28.03
CA GLN A 71 14.84 -9.33 28.46
C GLN A 71 13.94 -8.07 28.34
N ASP A 72 14.50 -6.97 27.83
CA ASP A 72 13.75 -5.77 27.47
C ASP A 72 12.74 -6.03 26.36
N VAL A 73 11.67 -5.24 26.37
CA VAL A 73 10.64 -5.28 25.32
C VAL A 73 11.24 -4.87 23.98
N LEU A 74 10.96 -5.67 22.95
CA LEU A 74 11.20 -5.37 21.55
C LEU A 74 9.95 -4.71 20.96
N PRO A 75 9.93 -3.38 20.80
CA PRO A 75 8.77 -2.70 20.27
C PRO A 75 8.57 -3.03 18.77
N PHE A 76 7.32 -3.04 18.33
CA PHE A 76 6.97 -3.19 16.92
C PHE A 76 6.92 -1.82 16.24
N THR A 77 8.09 -1.25 15.95
CA THR A 77 8.22 0.07 15.29
C THR A 77 8.54 -0.03 13.80
N ASP A 78 9.23 -1.08 13.39
CA ASP A 78 9.56 -1.39 12.00
C ASP A 78 9.22 -2.86 11.73
N HIS A 79 8.78 -3.15 10.51
CA HIS A 79 8.50 -4.49 10.01
C HIS A 79 9.77 -5.25 9.61
N LYS A 80 10.89 -4.56 9.33
CA LYS A 80 12.16 -5.18 8.92
C LYS A 80 13.08 -5.51 10.09
N GLN A 81 13.03 -4.72 11.15
CA GLN A 81 13.93 -4.86 12.29
C GLN A 81 13.26 -4.49 13.61
N ALA A 82 13.85 -4.94 14.71
CA ALA A 82 13.48 -4.63 16.07
C ALA A 82 14.73 -4.21 16.84
N ILE A 83 14.65 -3.12 17.60
CA ILE A 83 15.75 -2.65 18.44
C ILE A 83 15.23 -2.55 19.87
N CYS A 84 15.86 -3.23 20.82
CA CYS A 84 15.49 -3.08 22.23
C CYS A 84 16.06 -1.78 22.82
N LYS A 85 15.59 -1.37 24.00
CA LYS A 85 16.09 -0.16 24.67
C LYS A 85 17.60 -0.16 24.93
N ASN A 86 18.17 -1.34 25.15
CA ASN A 86 19.61 -1.57 25.32
C ASN A 86 20.41 -1.59 24.00
N GLY A 87 19.77 -1.39 22.84
CA GLY A 87 20.46 -1.27 21.55
C GLY A 87 20.70 -2.57 20.78
N HIS A 88 20.28 -3.73 21.29
CA HIS A 88 20.35 -4.98 20.52
C HIS A 88 19.39 -4.93 19.34
N MET A 89 19.93 -5.14 18.13
CA MET A 89 19.18 -5.13 16.88
C MET A 89 18.92 -6.55 16.39
N TRP A 90 17.69 -6.81 16.00
CA TRP A 90 17.24 -8.09 15.43
C TRP A 90 16.50 -7.84 14.13
N LEU A 91 16.76 -8.66 13.12
CA LEU A 91 15.95 -8.68 11.91
C LEU A 91 14.60 -9.34 12.21
N ARG A 92 13.53 -8.85 11.58
CA ARG A 92 12.20 -9.46 11.70
C ARG A 92 11.97 -10.45 10.55
N CYS A 93 11.32 -11.56 10.89
CA CYS A 93 10.84 -12.53 9.94
C CYS A 93 9.82 -11.87 9.00
N VAL A 94 10.05 -11.92 7.69
CA VAL A 94 9.16 -11.32 6.67
C VAL A 94 7.78 -12.00 6.61
N LEU A 95 7.67 -13.22 7.16
CA LEU A 95 6.43 -14.03 7.14
C LEU A 95 5.61 -13.90 8.43
N SER A 96 6.26 -13.81 9.60
CA SER A 96 5.59 -13.76 10.90
C SER A 96 5.77 -12.43 11.65
N TYR A 97 6.63 -11.56 11.14
CA TYR A 97 7.07 -10.29 11.74
C TYR A 97 7.69 -10.39 13.14
N GLN A 98 7.92 -11.60 13.64
CA GLN A 98 8.63 -11.86 14.89
C GLN A 98 10.13 -11.54 14.71
N ALA A 99 10.77 -11.01 15.74
CA ALA A 99 12.22 -10.82 15.74
C ALA A 99 12.93 -12.19 15.69
N CYS A 100 13.78 -12.38 14.69
CA CYS A 100 14.67 -13.53 14.56
C CYS A 100 15.85 -13.34 15.51
N GLN A 101 15.72 -13.90 16.70
CA GLN A 101 16.74 -13.82 17.76
C GLN A 101 17.67 -15.04 17.76
N THR A 102 17.59 -15.87 16.71
CA THR A 102 18.45 -17.03 16.44
C THR A 102 19.31 -16.76 15.21
N LEU A 103 20.50 -17.34 15.16
CA LEU A 103 21.42 -17.21 14.02
C LEU A 103 20.99 -18.02 12.79
N THR A 104 20.03 -18.92 12.93
CA THR A 104 19.50 -19.75 11.84
C THR A 104 18.18 -19.17 11.32
N PHE A 105 18.15 -18.89 10.02
CA PHE A 105 17.01 -18.35 9.29
C PHE A 105 17.11 -18.71 7.81
N ARG A 106 16.00 -18.63 7.09
CA ARG A 106 15.94 -18.69 5.63
C ARG A 106 16.04 -17.28 5.07
N ARG A 107 16.61 -17.10 3.89
CA ARG A 107 16.79 -15.82 3.22
C ARG A 107 16.10 -15.83 1.86
N CYS A 108 15.46 -14.72 1.53
CA CYS A 108 14.87 -14.51 0.22
C CYS A 108 15.98 -14.41 -0.83
N LEU A 109 15.82 -15.14 -1.94
CA LEU A 109 16.79 -15.14 -3.03
C LEU A 109 16.97 -13.74 -3.68
N LEU A 110 15.94 -12.89 -3.70
CA LEU A 110 15.96 -11.61 -4.41
C LEU A 110 16.13 -10.37 -3.51
N LEU A 111 15.39 -10.30 -2.40
CA LEU A 111 15.28 -9.08 -1.59
C LEU A 111 16.02 -9.17 -0.25
N ASP A 112 16.77 -10.24 -0.02
CA ASP A 112 17.59 -10.45 1.18
C ASP A 112 16.82 -10.48 2.52
N SER A 113 15.49 -10.37 2.46
CA SER A 113 14.60 -10.48 3.62
C SER A 113 14.71 -11.87 4.25
N ILE A 114 14.57 -11.96 5.57
CA ILE A 114 14.74 -13.23 6.28
C ILE A 114 13.41 -13.82 6.76
N ALA A 115 13.37 -15.13 6.99
CA ALA A 115 12.29 -15.80 7.71
C ALA A 115 12.87 -16.75 8.75
N ARG A 116 12.29 -16.76 9.95
CA ARG A 116 12.68 -17.73 10.99
C ARG A 116 12.35 -19.15 10.56
N LEU A 117 13.11 -20.11 11.08
CA LEU A 117 12.78 -21.53 10.91
C LEU A 117 11.57 -21.93 11.76
N PRO A 118 10.75 -22.89 11.29
CA PRO A 118 9.72 -23.50 12.12
C PRO A 118 10.35 -24.30 13.25
N LYS A 119 9.84 -24.12 14.46
CA LYS A 119 10.25 -24.87 15.64
C LYS A 119 9.33 -26.08 15.84
N PRO A 120 9.79 -27.17 16.48
CA PRO A 120 8.94 -28.33 16.73
C PRO A 120 7.71 -27.99 17.58
N GLU A 121 7.84 -27.05 18.54
CA GLU A 121 6.76 -26.56 19.39
C GLU A 121 5.77 -25.62 18.70
N ASP A 122 6.05 -25.15 17.48
CA ASP A 122 5.15 -24.22 16.78
C ASP A 122 3.82 -24.90 16.39
N PRO A 123 2.70 -24.17 16.47
CA PRO A 123 1.43 -24.63 15.91
C PRO A 123 1.54 -24.94 14.42
N GLU A 124 0.76 -25.91 13.94
CA GLU A 124 0.83 -26.38 12.55
C GLU A 124 0.59 -25.26 11.53
N TRP A 125 -0.31 -24.32 11.83
CA TRP A 125 -0.58 -23.17 10.96
C TRP A 125 0.61 -22.21 10.89
N ILE A 126 1.38 -22.03 11.96
CA ILE A 126 2.62 -21.23 11.97
C ILE A 126 3.68 -21.93 11.11
N LYS A 127 3.84 -23.24 11.25
CA LYS A 127 4.79 -24.02 10.44
C LYS A 127 4.51 -23.85 8.93
N LYS A 128 3.23 -23.86 8.54
CA LYS A 128 2.80 -23.60 7.16
C LYS A 128 3.13 -22.18 6.71
N ILE A 129 2.83 -21.16 7.52
CA ILE A 129 3.20 -19.77 7.19
C ILE A 129 4.71 -19.63 7.01
N LEU A 130 5.50 -20.23 7.91
CA LEU A 130 6.95 -20.18 7.87
C LEU A 130 7.59 -20.99 6.74
N GLN A 131 6.81 -21.73 5.96
CA GLN A 131 7.29 -22.42 4.74
C GLN A 131 6.96 -21.62 3.47
N ALA A 132 6.13 -20.59 3.55
CA ALA A 132 5.72 -19.75 2.42
C ALA A 132 6.90 -19.02 1.75
N PRO A 133 6.74 -18.59 0.48
CA PRO A 133 7.68 -17.71 -0.21
C PRO A 133 7.68 -16.30 0.41
N CYS A 134 8.63 -15.46 -0.02
CA CYS A 134 8.76 -14.09 0.46
C CYS A 134 7.47 -13.27 0.20
N THR A 135 6.89 -12.66 1.24
CA THR A 135 5.67 -11.83 1.14
C THR A 135 5.88 -10.51 0.39
N LEU A 136 7.12 -10.15 0.03
CA LEU A 136 7.45 -8.91 -0.67
C LEU A 136 7.65 -9.08 -2.19
N CYS A 137 8.04 -10.28 -2.64
CA CYS A 137 8.38 -10.53 -4.05
C CYS A 137 8.04 -11.94 -4.54
N ASP A 138 7.40 -12.77 -3.71
CA ASP A 138 7.00 -14.15 -3.99
C ASP A 138 8.14 -15.11 -4.39
N SER A 139 9.39 -14.67 -4.23
CA SER A 139 10.58 -15.49 -4.44
C SER A 139 10.71 -16.59 -3.38
N PRO A 140 11.31 -17.75 -3.73
CA PRO A 140 11.66 -18.78 -2.76
C PRO A 140 12.59 -18.24 -1.66
N MET A 141 12.42 -18.82 -0.47
CA MET A 141 13.24 -18.58 0.72
C MET A 141 14.16 -19.80 0.92
N ILE A 142 15.47 -19.60 0.89
CA ILE A 142 16.50 -20.64 0.99
C ILE A 142 17.26 -20.59 2.32
#